data_AF-L8JNW5-F1
#
_entry.id   AF-L8JNW5-F1
#
_cell.length_a   1.000
_cell.length_b   1.000
_cell.length_c   1.000
_cell.angle_alpha   90.00
_cell.angle_beta   90.00
_cell.angle_gamma   90.00
#
_symmetry.space_group_name_H-M   'P 1'
#
loop_
_entity.id
_entity.type
_entity.pdbx_description
1 polymer ?
#
loop_
_entity_poly.entity_id
_entity_poly.type
_entity_poly.pdbx_seq_one_letter_code
_entity_poly.pdbx_strand_id
1 'polypeptide(L)' 'MRKKLLYLGYQMGYEQPRNEAQKDLPAHEVNKQNVSGWCESEKCSIRKPLEAMTGKELVIAVSQFEKVYQSFLKKYAGK' A
#
# COMPACT_ATOMS: atom_id res chain seq x y z
N MET A 1 7.55 -4.80 -9.29
CA MET A 1 7.42 -3.71 -8.29
C MET A 1 5.99 -3.47 -7.83
N ARG A 2 5.02 -3.13 -8.70
CA ARG A 2 3.60 -2.95 -8.29
C ARG A 2 3.04 -4.13 -7.49
N LYS A 3 3.27 -5.37 -7.96
CA LYS A 3 2.88 -6.60 -7.22
C LYS A 3 3.44 -6.66 -5.79
N LYS A 4 4.65 -6.13 -5.56
CA LYS A 4 5.30 -6.13 -4.24
C LYS A 4 4.65 -5.12 -3.30
N LEU A 5 4.31 -3.91 -3.79
CA LEU A 5 3.53 -2.93 -3.01
C LEU A 5 2.20 -3.52 -2.56
N LEU A 6 1.46 -4.13 -3.49
CA LEU A 6 0.17 -4.76 -3.20
C LEU A 6 0.32 -5.92 -2.22
N TYR A 7 1.33 -6.78 -2.39
CA TYR A 7 1.62 -7.88 -1.47
C TYR A 7 1.89 -7.37 -0.05
N LEU A 8 2.76 -6.37 0.11
CA LEU A 8 3.04 -5.78 1.42
C LEU A 8 1.80 -5.11 2.02
N GLY A 9 0.97 -4.47 1.20
CA GLY A 9 -0.30 -3.88 1.63
C GLY A 9 -1.21 -4.93 2.24
N TYR A 10 -1.37 -6.06 1.54
CA TYR A 10 -2.16 -7.19 2.02
C TYR A 10 -1.62 -7.76 3.35
N GLN A 11 -0.30 -7.91 3.49
CA GLN A 11 0.30 -8.35 4.77
C GLN A 11 0.06 -7.36 5.93
N MET A 12 -0.28 -6.11 5.63
CA MET A 12 -0.61 -5.07 6.61
C MET A 12 -2.12 -4.84 6.78
N GLY A 13 -2.98 -5.64 6.13
CA GLY A 13 -4.44 -5.51 6.24
C GLY A 13 -5.05 -4.42 5.34
N TYR A 14 -4.38 -4.02 4.26
CA TYR A 14 -4.91 -2.99 3.36
C TYR A 14 -6.08 -3.49 2.50
N GLU A 15 -6.38 -4.78 2.50
CA GLU A 15 -7.57 -5.38 1.90
C GLU A 15 -8.87 -5.12 2.68
N GLN A 16 -8.79 -4.51 3.87
CA GLN A 16 -9.95 -4.14 4.67
C GLN A 16 -10.59 -2.83 4.16
N PRO A 17 -11.92 -2.79 3.93
CA PRO A 17 -12.62 -1.57 3.52
C PRO A 17 -12.44 -0.42 4.52
N ARG A 18 -12.20 0.79 4.01
CA ARG A 18 -12.05 2.02 4.81
C ARG A 18 -13.21 2.99 4.67
N ASN A 19 -14.11 2.74 3.72
CA ASN A 19 -15.30 3.56 3.46
C ASN A 19 -16.41 2.68 2.85
N GLU A 20 -17.63 3.23 2.78
CA GLU A 20 -18.81 2.53 2.24
C GLU A 20 -18.61 2.07 0.80
N ALA A 21 -17.95 2.87 -0.05
CA ALA A 21 -17.72 2.55 -1.45
C ALA A 21 -16.81 1.33 -1.66
N GLN A 22 -16.09 0.90 -0.61
CA GLN A 22 -15.22 -0.27 -0.64
C GLN A 22 -15.87 -1.54 -0.09
N LYS A 23 -17.03 -1.46 0.56
CA LYS A 23 -17.62 -2.62 1.27
C LYS A 23 -17.93 -3.80 0.36
N ASP A 24 -18.42 -3.52 -0.85
CA ASP A 24 -18.82 -4.54 -1.82
C ASP A 24 -17.70 -4.87 -2.82
N LEU A 25 -16.53 -4.25 -2.68
CA LEU A 25 -15.41 -4.51 -3.57
C LEU A 25 -14.66 -5.78 -3.18
N PRO A 26 -14.14 -6.55 -4.16
CA PRO A 26 -13.23 -7.63 -3.88
C PRO A 26 -12.00 -7.15 -3.07
N ALA A 27 -11.54 -7.96 -2.13
CA ALA A 27 -10.40 -7.67 -1.25
C ALA A 27 -9.14 -7.18 -2.00
N HIS A 28 -8.87 -7.73 -3.19
CA HIS A 28 -7.73 -7.29 -4.01
C HIS A 28 -7.89 -5.87 -4.57
N GLU A 29 -9.11 -5.47 -4.93
CA GLU A 29 -9.42 -4.11 -5.38
C GLU A 29 -9.36 -3.13 -4.21
N VAL A 30 -9.87 -3.52 -3.03
CA VAL A 30 -9.76 -2.71 -1.80
C VAL A 30 -8.29 -2.46 -1.45
N ASN A 31 -7.46 -3.52 -1.46
CA ASN A 31 -6.02 -3.41 -1.24
C ASN A 31 -5.36 -2.47 -2.25
N LYS A 32 -5.69 -2.62 -3.54
CA LYS A 32 -5.17 -1.75 -4.60
C LYS A 32 -5.52 -0.28 -4.36
N GLN A 33 -6.77 0.03 -4.04
CA GLN A 33 -7.22 1.39 -3.75
C GLN A 33 -6.53 1.96 -2.51
N ASN A 34 -6.41 1.18 -1.44
CA ASN A 34 -5.80 1.64 -0.20
C ASN A 34 -4.29 1.85 -0.33
N VAL A 35 -3.60 1.02 -1.12
CA VAL A 35 -2.18 1.20 -1.44
C VAL A 35 -1.99 2.41 -2.36
N SER A 36 -2.85 2.59 -3.38
CA SER A 36 -2.81 3.80 -4.22
C SER A 36 -3.02 5.06 -3.39
N GLY A 37 -4.04 5.07 -2.52
CA GLY A 37 -4.30 6.19 -1.61
C GLY A 37 -3.11 6.48 -0.68
N TRP A 38 -2.36 5.46 -0.23
CA TRP A 38 -1.11 5.70 0.50
C TRP A 38 -0.04 6.34 -0.39
N CYS A 39 0.12 5.86 -1.62
CA CYS A 39 1.06 6.41 -2.61
C CYS A 39 0.75 7.87 -3.01
N GLU A 40 -0.52 8.25 -3.00
CA GLU A 40 -1.01 9.60 -3.29
C GLU A 40 -0.93 10.52 -2.06
N SER A 41 -0.90 9.95 -0.86
CA SER A 41 -0.78 10.71 0.38
C SER A 41 0.60 11.31 0.59
N GLU A 42 0.69 12.27 1.50
CA GLU A 42 1.95 12.88 1.91
C GLU A 42 2.97 11.91 2.52
N LYS A 43 2.52 10.70 2.89
CA LYS A 43 3.37 9.64 3.46
C LYS A 43 4.27 8.97 2.41
N CYS A 44 3.96 9.11 1.13
CA CYS A 44 4.79 8.64 0.03
C CYS A 44 5.43 9.84 -0.68
N SER A 45 6.73 9.78 -0.97
CA SER A 45 7.41 10.92 -1.62
C SER A 45 7.05 11.08 -3.09
N ILE A 46 6.44 10.06 -3.72
CA ILE A 46 6.06 10.11 -5.14
C ILE A 46 4.76 10.88 -5.35
N ARG A 47 3.80 10.80 -4.41
CA ARG A 47 2.51 11.50 -4.44
C ARG A 47 1.73 11.33 -5.76
N LYS A 48 1.65 10.09 -6.25
CA LYS A 48 0.96 9.72 -7.50
C LYS A 48 0.24 8.38 -7.33
N PRO A 49 -0.82 8.11 -8.11
CA PRO A 49 -1.43 6.79 -8.15
C PRO A 49 -0.48 5.75 -8.75
N LEU A 50 -0.64 4.48 -8.37
CA LEU A 50 0.25 3.37 -8.76
C LEU A 50 0.39 3.22 -10.28
N GLU A 51 -0.68 3.49 -11.01
CA GLU A 51 -0.80 3.37 -12.46
C GLU A 51 0.06 4.41 -13.19
N ALA A 52 0.19 5.61 -12.60
CA ALA A 52 0.93 6.73 -13.19
C ALA A 52 2.43 6.72 -12.87
N MET A 53 2.89 5.84 -11.98
CA MET A 53 4.31 5.76 -11.62
C MET A 53 5.16 5.07 -12.69
N THR A 54 6.29 5.68 -13.00
CA THR A 54 7.37 5.06 -13.77
C THR A 54 8.04 3.91 -13.00
N GLY A 55 8.85 3.10 -13.69
CA GLY A 55 9.61 2.02 -13.05
C GLY A 55 10.53 2.50 -11.91
N LYS A 56 11.19 3.66 -12.08
CA LYS A 56 12.08 4.25 -11.06
C LYS A 56 11.29 4.74 -9.84
N GLU A 57 10.18 5.41 -10.06
CA GLU A 57 9.30 5.88 -8.97
C GLU A 57 8.71 4.70 -8.18
N LEU A 58 8.35 3.62 -8.86
CA LEU A 58 7.89 2.39 -8.21
C LEU A 58 8.96 1.76 -7.31
N VAL A 59 10.24 1.83 -7.68
CA VAL A 59 11.32 1.34 -6.81
C VAL A 59 11.38 2.15 -5.52
N ILE A 60 11.33 3.48 -5.63
CA ILE A 60 11.34 4.39 -4.48
C ILE A 60 10.12 4.13 -3.57
N ALA A 61 8.93 4.03 -4.16
CA ALA A 61 7.70 3.76 -3.43
C ALA A 61 7.75 2.40 -2.70
N VAL A 62 8.24 1.35 -3.36
CA VAL A 62 8.46 0.03 -2.72
C VAL A 62 9.39 0.17 -1.52
N SER A 63 10.55 0.81 -1.68
CA SER A 63 11.52 0.94 -0.58
C SER A 63 10.98 1.75 0.60
N GLN A 64 10.15 2.76 0.37
CA GLN A 64 9.46 3.47 1.45
C GLN A 64 8.43 2.58 2.14
N PHE A 65 7.62 1.87 1.36
CA PHE A 65 6.57 1.01 1.89
C PHE A 65 7.13 -0.20 2.64
N GLU A 66 8.29 -0.73 2.25
CA GLU A 66 9.02 -1.75 3.01
C GLU A 66 9.41 -1.26 4.40
N LYS A 67 9.83 0.00 4.57
CA LYS A 67 10.11 0.56 5.90
C LYS A 67 8.85 0.65 6.76
N VAL A 68 7.72 1.01 6.16
CA VAL A 68 6.41 0.99 6.82
C VAL A 68 6.07 -0.43 7.26
N TYR A 69 6.23 -1.42 6.38
CA TYR A 69 6.01 -2.83 6.67
C TYR A 69 6.89 -3.36 7.79
N GLN A 70 8.19 -3.07 7.77
CA GLN A 70 9.10 -3.47 8.85
C GLN A 70 8.70 -2.84 10.20
N SER A 71 8.25 -1.59 10.19
CA SER A 71 7.74 -0.92 11.39
C SER A 71 6.44 -1.55 11.90
N PHE A 72 5.54 -1.93 10.99
CA PHE A 72 4.35 -2.70 11.30
C PHE A 72 4.72 -4.04 11.95
N LEU A 73 5.59 -4.84 11.33
CA LEU A 73 6.02 -6.12 11.88
C LEU A 73 6.61 -5.97 13.28
N LYS A 74 7.51 -5.00 13.52
CA LYS A 74 8.08 -4.76 14.86
C LYS A 74 7.02 -4.45 15.91
N LYS A 75 5.95 -3.72 15.54
CA LYS A 75 4.84 -3.41 16.45
C LYS A 75 4.00 -4.65 16.81
N TYR A 76 3.92 -5.63 15.92
CA TYR A 76 3.04 -6.80 16.08
C TYR A 76 3.78 -8.12 16.36
N ALA A 77 5.12 -8.17 16.23
CA ALA A 77 5.93 -9.37 16.47
C ALA A 77 6.20 -9.67 17.96
N GLY A 78 5.65 -8.87 18.88
CA GLY A 78 5.77 -9.06 20.34
C GLY A 78 4.45 -9.36 21.04
N LYS A 79 3.44 -9.87 20.32
CA LYS A 79 2.17 -10.32 20.86
C LYS A 79 2.00 -11.81 20.66
#